data_AF-A0A530LPT0-F1
#
_entry.id   AF-A0A530LPT0-F1
#
_cell.length_a   1.000
_cell.length_b   1.000
_cell.length_c   1.000
_cell.angle_alpha   90.00
_cell.angle_beta   90.00
_cell.angle_gamma   90.00
#
_symmetry.space_group_name_H-M   'P 1'
#
loop_
_entity.id
_entity.type
_entity.pdbx_description
1 polymer ?
#
loop_
_entity_poly.entity_id
_entity_poly.type
_entity_poly.pdbx_seq_one_letter_code
_entity_poly.pdbx_strand_id
1 'polypeptide(L)'
;MAKNSFFCIDGHTCGNPVRLVAGGGPLLKGSTMMERRAHFLAEYDWIRTGLMFEPRGHDVMSGSILYPPTREDCDIAILFIETSGCLPMCGHGTIGTVTFAVEHGLIKPKTPGMLRLDTPAGVVVAEYSQVGDYVEEVRITNVPSFLYAEALTVECPGLGEISVDVAYG
;
A
#
# COMPACT_ATOMS: atom_id res chain seq x y z
N MET A 1 -1.40 -21.84 -22.17
CA MET A 1 -1.65 -20.91 -21.04
C MET A 1 -0.46 -19.97 -20.93
N ALA A 2 -0.71 -18.66 -20.83
CA ALA A 2 0.36 -17.71 -20.53
C ALA A 2 0.91 -17.98 -19.13
N LYS A 3 2.23 -18.06 -18.98
CA LYS A 3 2.89 -18.15 -17.68
C LYS A 3 3.18 -16.71 -17.21
N ASN A 4 2.73 -16.36 -16.01
CA ASN A 4 3.03 -15.08 -15.37
C ASN A 4 3.98 -15.31 -14.19
N SER A 5 4.94 -14.42 -14.01
CA SER A 5 5.93 -14.46 -12.93
C SER A 5 5.98 -13.10 -12.25
N PHE A 6 5.97 -13.11 -10.92
CA PHE A 6 6.08 -11.92 -10.09
C PHE A 6 7.35 -12.02 -9.25
N PHE A 7 8.13 -10.95 -9.21
CA PHE A 7 9.27 -10.84 -8.30
C PHE A 7 8.80 -10.10 -7.05
N CYS A 8 8.89 -10.78 -5.91
CA CYS A 8 8.36 -10.30 -4.63
C CYS A 8 9.49 -10.22 -3.61
N ILE A 9 9.50 -9.13 -2.83
CA ILE A 9 10.31 -9.00 -1.61
C ILE A 9 9.33 -9.02 -0.44
N ASP A 10 9.46 -10.01 0.43
CA ASP A 10 8.57 -10.19 1.57
C ASP A 10 9.29 -9.79 2.85
N GLY A 11 8.55 -9.12 3.75
CA GLY A 11 8.98 -8.82 5.10
C GLY A 11 7.78 -8.44 5.96
N HIS A 12 8.01 -7.68 7.03
CA HIS A 12 6.93 -7.24 7.90
C HIS A 12 7.19 -5.84 8.47
N THR A 13 6.11 -5.17 8.87
CA THR A 13 6.15 -3.96 9.71
C THR A 13 5.38 -4.26 11.00
N CYS A 14 6.10 -4.25 12.12
CA CYS A 14 5.53 -4.58 13.44
C CYS A 14 4.74 -5.90 13.47
N GLY A 15 5.22 -6.93 12.78
CA GLY A 15 4.57 -8.24 12.67
C GLY A 15 3.51 -8.38 11.56
N ASN A 16 3.03 -7.27 10.98
CA ASN A 16 2.12 -7.32 9.84
C ASN A 16 2.89 -7.57 8.53
N PRO A 17 2.50 -8.57 7.72
CA PRO A 17 3.24 -8.91 6.51
C PRO A 17 3.14 -7.82 5.45
N VAL A 18 4.22 -7.66 4.69
CA VAL A 18 4.30 -6.75 3.54
C VAL A 18 5.00 -7.49 2.41
N ARG A 19 4.28 -7.72 1.31
CA ARG A 19 4.80 -8.25 0.05
C ARG A 19 4.96 -7.13 -0.98
N LEU A 20 6.19 -6.73 -1.25
CA LEU A 20 6.52 -5.77 -2.30
C LEU A 20 6.67 -6.49 -3.63
N VAL A 21 5.72 -6.29 -4.56
CA VAL A 21 5.79 -6.78 -5.94
C VAL A 21 6.67 -5.83 -6.75
N ALA A 22 7.95 -6.17 -6.84
CA ALA A 22 8.98 -5.39 -7.52
C ALA A 22 9.06 -5.67 -9.04
N GLY A 23 8.39 -6.72 -9.53
CA GLY A 23 8.34 -7.04 -10.96
C GLY A 23 7.17 -7.93 -11.34
N GLY A 24 6.73 -7.82 -12.61
CA GLY A 24 5.62 -8.61 -13.17
C GLY A 24 4.23 -7.95 -13.06
N GLY A 25 4.13 -6.76 -12.45
CA GLY A 25 2.89 -5.99 -12.37
C GLY A 25 2.35 -5.55 -13.75
N PRO A 26 1.03 -5.44 -13.92
CA PRO A 26 0.42 -5.03 -15.19
C PRO A 26 0.62 -3.53 -15.43
N LEU A 27 0.60 -3.10 -16.69
CA LEU A 27 0.53 -1.67 -17.03
C LEU A 27 -0.88 -1.14 -16.78
N LEU A 28 -0.99 -0.07 -16.01
CA LEU A 28 -2.28 0.51 -15.64
C LEU A 28 -2.58 1.78 -16.43
N LYS A 29 -3.84 1.93 -16.85
CA LYS A 29 -4.39 3.13 -17.47
C LYS A 29 -4.97 4.03 -16.39
N GLY A 30 -4.83 5.33 -16.60
CA GLY A 30 -5.30 6.35 -15.66
C GLY A 30 -4.28 7.47 -15.49
N SER A 31 -4.80 8.69 -15.41
CA SER A 31 -4.08 9.93 -15.13
C SER A 31 -3.82 10.15 -13.64
N THR A 32 -4.51 9.40 -12.77
CA THR A 32 -4.34 9.44 -11.32
C THR A 32 -4.17 8.04 -10.75
N MET A 33 -3.63 7.94 -9.52
CA MET A 33 -3.56 6.65 -8.84
C MET A 33 -4.93 6.07 -8.47
N MET A 34 -5.95 6.90 -8.29
CA MET A 34 -7.33 6.42 -8.11
C MET A 34 -7.87 5.76 -9.39
N GLU A 35 -7.62 6.35 -10.55
CA GLU A 35 -8.00 5.77 -11.84
C GLU A 35 -7.24 4.48 -12.13
N ARG A 36 -5.93 4.45 -11.85
CA ARG A 36 -5.11 3.24 -11.99
C ARG A 36 -5.57 2.12 -11.06
N ARG A 37 -5.95 2.45 -9.83
CA ARG A 37 -6.57 1.51 -8.88
C ARG A 37 -7.89 0.95 -9.43
N ALA A 38 -8.76 1.80 -9.97
CA ALA A 38 -10.01 1.35 -10.57
C ALA A 38 -9.76 0.41 -11.76
N HIS A 39 -8.80 0.72 -12.62
CA HIS A 39 -8.41 -0.14 -13.73
C HIS A 39 -7.81 -1.48 -13.26
N PHE A 40 -6.98 -1.48 -12.22
CA PHE A 40 -6.45 -2.70 -11.62
C PHE A 40 -7.57 -3.61 -11.11
N LEU A 41 -8.54 -3.06 -10.37
CA LEU A 41 -9.68 -3.84 -9.86
C LEU A 41 -10.56 -4.38 -10.99
N ALA A 42 -10.73 -3.62 -12.08
CA ALA A 42 -11.58 -4.02 -13.20
C ALA A 42 -10.96 -5.15 -14.05
N GLU A 43 -9.65 -5.11 -14.31
CA GLU A 43 -9.01 -6.01 -15.28
C GLU A 43 -8.01 -7.01 -14.67
N TYR A 44 -7.45 -6.70 -13.50
CA TYR A 44 -6.28 -7.37 -12.94
C TYR A 44 -6.45 -7.86 -11.50
N ASP A 45 -7.65 -7.84 -10.92
CA ASP A 45 -7.85 -8.28 -9.53
C ASP A 45 -7.43 -9.74 -9.29
N TRP A 46 -7.40 -10.56 -10.34
CA TRP A 46 -6.85 -11.91 -10.31
C TRP A 46 -5.38 -11.97 -9.83
N ILE A 47 -4.61 -10.90 -10.01
CA ILE A 47 -3.24 -10.78 -9.50
C ILE A 47 -3.26 -10.63 -7.99
N ARG A 48 -4.13 -9.76 -7.45
CA ARG A 48 -4.30 -9.60 -6.01
C ARG A 48 -4.76 -10.90 -5.38
N THR A 49 -5.82 -11.52 -5.89
CA THR A 49 -6.31 -12.79 -5.34
C THR A 49 -5.26 -13.89 -5.47
N GLY A 50 -4.54 -13.96 -6.59
CA GLY A 50 -3.46 -14.93 -6.80
C GLY A 50 -2.26 -14.77 -5.87
N LEU A 51 -1.91 -13.54 -5.46
CA LEU A 51 -0.76 -13.24 -4.61
C LEU A 51 -1.10 -13.16 -3.11
N MET A 52 -2.32 -12.74 -2.76
CA MET A 52 -2.74 -12.47 -1.38
C MET A 52 -3.48 -13.64 -0.75
N PHE A 53 -4.23 -14.43 -1.54
CA PHE A 53 -4.97 -15.59 -1.01
C PHE A 53 -4.13 -16.86 -1.02
N GLU A 54 -4.58 -17.85 -0.24
CA GLU A 54 -4.04 -19.20 -0.32
C GLU A 54 -4.10 -19.73 -1.77
N PRO A 55 -3.06 -20.46 -2.22
CA PRO A 55 -1.97 -21.03 -1.43
C PRO A 55 -0.70 -20.15 -1.37
N ARG A 56 -0.71 -18.93 -1.92
CA ARG A 56 0.51 -18.08 -2.02
C ARG A 56 0.60 -17.00 -0.97
N GLY A 57 -0.54 -16.56 -0.45
CA GLY A 57 -0.66 -15.72 0.73
C GLY A 57 -1.44 -16.44 1.82
N HIS A 58 -2.15 -15.67 2.62
CA HIS A 58 -2.95 -16.10 3.78
C HIS A 58 -3.83 -14.93 4.23
N ASP A 59 -4.71 -15.13 5.21
CA ASP A 59 -5.81 -14.22 5.57
C ASP A 59 -5.43 -12.76 5.87
N VAL A 60 -4.19 -12.52 6.30
CA VAL A 60 -3.69 -11.17 6.65
C VAL A 60 -2.60 -10.68 5.70
N MET A 61 -2.42 -11.32 4.54
CA MET A 61 -1.42 -10.90 3.57
C MET A 61 -1.75 -9.52 2.99
N SER A 62 -0.76 -8.63 3.06
CA SER A 62 -0.80 -7.28 2.49
C SER A 62 0.43 -7.10 1.61
N GLY A 63 0.30 -6.28 0.58
CA GLY A 63 1.36 -6.03 -0.38
C GLY A 63 1.18 -4.75 -1.15
N SER A 64 2.16 -4.46 -1.98
CA SER A 64 2.24 -3.25 -2.78
C SER A 64 2.85 -3.53 -4.14
N ILE A 65 2.47 -2.73 -5.13
CA ILE A 65 3.08 -2.72 -6.46
C ILE A 65 3.61 -1.31 -6.73
N LEU A 66 4.85 -1.20 -7.17
CA LEU A 66 5.48 0.07 -7.52
C LEU A 66 5.17 0.45 -8.97
N TYR A 67 4.90 1.74 -9.18
CA TYR A 67 4.66 2.32 -10.49
C TYR A 67 5.40 3.65 -10.64
N PRO A 68 5.72 4.08 -11.88
CA PRO A 68 6.06 5.47 -12.12
C PRO A 68 4.94 6.39 -11.59
N PRO A 69 5.27 7.49 -10.90
CA PRO A 69 4.26 8.36 -10.32
C PRO A 69 3.37 8.99 -11.40
N THR A 70 2.12 9.28 -11.06
CA THR A 70 1.19 10.05 -11.92
C THR A 70 1.40 11.55 -11.77
N ARG A 71 2.25 11.96 -10.82
CA ARG A 71 2.53 13.36 -10.49
C ARG A 71 4.03 13.64 -10.51
N GLU A 72 4.41 14.83 -10.99
CA GLU A 72 5.82 15.25 -11.06
C GLU A 72 6.44 15.51 -9.68
N ASP A 73 5.61 15.82 -8.67
CA ASP A 73 6.05 16.10 -7.31
C ASP A 73 6.26 14.84 -6.46
N CYS A 74 6.05 13.64 -7.00
CA CYS A 74 6.27 12.36 -6.31
C CYS A 74 7.50 11.62 -6.85
N ASP A 75 8.10 10.78 -6.02
CA ASP A 75 9.24 9.92 -6.36
C ASP A 75 8.78 8.60 -6.97
N ILE A 76 7.68 8.05 -6.44
CA ILE A 76 7.12 6.76 -6.85
C ILE A 76 5.61 6.74 -6.63
N ALA A 77 4.90 5.89 -7.36
CA ALA A 77 3.51 5.53 -7.07
C ALA A 77 3.41 4.14 -6.41
N ILE A 78 2.48 3.99 -5.48
CA ILE A 78 2.20 2.73 -4.79
C ILE A 78 0.74 2.33 -4.97
N LEU A 79 0.52 1.11 -5.46
CA LEU A 79 -0.80 0.47 -5.43
C LEU A 79 -0.80 -0.61 -4.34
N PHE A 80 -1.65 -0.48 -3.33
CA PHE A 80 -1.78 -1.47 -2.26
C PHE A 80 -2.70 -2.61 -2.68
N ILE A 81 -2.28 -3.86 -2.44
CA ILE A 81 -3.04 -5.07 -2.71
C ILE A 81 -3.12 -5.90 -1.43
N GLU A 82 -4.32 -6.19 -0.96
CA GLU A 82 -4.53 -6.94 0.29
C GLU A 82 -5.61 -8.01 0.11
N THR A 83 -5.76 -8.87 1.12
CA THR A 83 -6.90 -9.79 1.20
C THR A 83 -8.24 -9.05 1.21
N SER A 84 -8.30 -7.92 1.91
CA SER A 84 -9.47 -7.03 2.04
C SER A 84 -9.82 -6.26 0.75
N GLY A 85 -8.88 -6.15 -0.19
CA GLY A 85 -9.06 -5.46 -1.47
C GLY A 85 -7.85 -4.62 -1.86
N CYS A 86 -8.07 -3.68 -2.77
CA CYS A 86 -7.04 -2.70 -3.14
C CYS A 86 -7.28 -1.43 -2.31
N LEU A 87 -6.43 -1.12 -1.34
CA LEU A 87 -6.65 0.00 -0.42
C LEU A 87 -6.18 1.34 -1.00
N PRO A 88 -6.81 2.47 -0.66
CA PRO A 88 -6.31 3.78 -1.06
C PRO A 88 -4.99 4.17 -0.38
N MET A 89 -4.79 3.76 0.86
CA MET A 89 -3.57 3.96 1.65
C MET A 89 -3.47 2.84 2.69
N CYS A 90 -2.24 2.42 3.02
CA CYS A 90 -1.97 1.46 4.07
C CYS A 90 -0.71 1.86 4.85
N GLY A 91 -0.82 2.12 6.15
CA GLY A 91 0.28 2.63 6.98
C GLY A 91 1.46 1.66 7.11
N HIS A 92 1.20 0.43 7.58
CA HIS A 92 2.25 -0.59 7.73
C HIS A 92 2.81 -1.00 6.37
N GLY A 93 1.94 -1.14 5.36
CA GLY A 93 2.32 -1.43 3.98
C GLY A 93 3.24 -0.35 3.42
N THR A 94 3.00 0.92 3.72
CA THR A 94 3.86 2.04 3.30
C THR A 94 5.24 1.94 3.94
N ILE A 95 5.31 1.73 5.26
CA ILE A 95 6.59 1.62 5.98
C ILE A 95 7.43 0.47 5.42
N GLY A 96 6.87 -0.74 5.34
CA GLY A 96 7.59 -1.89 4.80
C GLY A 96 7.99 -1.70 3.33
N THR A 97 7.11 -1.12 2.50
CA THR A 97 7.42 -0.82 1.10
C THR A 97 8.60 0.14 0.97
N VAL A 98 8.62 1.22 1.75
CA VAL A 98 9.71 2.21 1.74
C VAL A 98 11.02 1.55 2.15
N THR A 99 11.02 0.80 3.26
CA THR A 99 12.19 0.05 3.73
C THR A 99 12.73 -0.85 2.61
N PHE A 100 11.92 -1.78 2.10
CA PHE A 100 12.42 -2.77 1.13
C PHE A 100 12.86 -2.13 -0.18
N ALA A 101 12.11 -1.13 -0.66
CA ALA A 101 12.40 -0.50 -1.93
C ALA A 101 13.67 0.37 -1.89
N VAL A 102 13.97 1.01 -0.76
CA VAL A 102 15.23 1.75 -0.56
C VAL A 102 16.40 0.78 -0.42
N GLU A 103 16.30 -0.22 0.46
CA GLU A 103 17.38 -1.19 0.72
C GLU A 103 17.76 -1.99 -0.54
N HIS A 104 16.79 -2.31 -1.40
CA HIS A 104 17.03 -3.05 -2.65
C HIS A 104 17.30 -2.13 -3.85
N GLY A 105 17.40 -0.81 -3.66
CA GLY A 105 17.69 0.15 -4.73
C GLY A 105 16.59 0.22 -5.81
N LEU A 106 15.36 -0.16 -5.49
CA LEU A 106 14.21 -0.12 -6.39
C LEU A 106 13.69 1.30 -6.61
N ILE A 107 13.93 2.19 -5.64
CA ILE A 107 13.57 3.60 -5.72
C ILE A 107 14.82 4.44 -5.46
N LYS A 108 15.00 5.47 -6.28
CA LYS A 108 15.99 6.52 -6.04
C LYS A 108 15.26 7.79 -5.61
N PRO A 109 15.36 8.23 -4.35
CA PRO A 109 14.69 9.44 -3.89
C PRO A 109 15.27 10.68 -4.59
N LYS A 110 14.43 11.66 -4.90
CA LYS A 110 14.88 13.01 -5.32
C LYS A 110 15.63 13.72 -4.21
N THR A 111 15.20 13.53 -2.95
CA THR A 111 15.82 14.09 -1.76
C THR A 111 16.22 12.96 -0.82
N PRO A 112 17.52 12.71 -0.58
CA PRO A 112 17.96 11.64 0.33
C PRO A 112 17.27 11.71 1.70
N GLY A 113 16.81 10.56 2.20
CA GLY A 113 16.07 10.46 3.48
C GLY A 113 14.59 10.83 3.40
N MET A 114 14.06 11.15 2.21
CA MET A 114 12.65 11.47 2.02
C MET A 114 12.11 10.91 0.71
N LEU A 115 10.89 10.37 0.76
CA LEU A 115 10.11 9.96 -0.40
C LEU A 115 8.73 10.61 -0.37
N ARG A 116 8.33 11.18 -1.49
CA ARG A 116 6.96 11.62 -1.77
C ARG A 116 6.27 10.52 -2.57
N LEU A 117 5.27 9.90 -1.96
CA LEU A 117 4.59 8.73 -2.45
C LEU A 117 3.25 9.14 -3.06
N ASP A 118 3.03 8.76 -4.31
CA ASP A 118 1.75 8.91 -5.01
C ASP A 118 0.87 7.68 -4.73
N THR A 119 -0.10 7.85 -3.83
CA THR A 119 -1.05 6.78 -3.45
C THR A 119 -2.45 7.12 -3.96
N PRO A 120 -3.37 6.14 -4.08
CA PRO A 120 -4.75 6.47 -4.44
C PRO A 120 -5.46 7.41 -3.45
N ALA A 121 -5.05 7.46 -2.18
CA ALA A 121 -5.57 8.45 -1.22
C ALA A 121 -5.02 9.86 -1.42
N GLY A 122 -3.89 10.01 -2.14
CA GLY A 122 -3.18 11.26 -2.33
C GLY A 122 -1.68 11.13 -2.03
N VAL A 123 -1.03 12.27 -1.83
CA VAL A 123 0.41 12.31 -1.52
C VAL A 123 0.64 11.94 -0.06
N VAL A 124 1.51 10.95 0.16
CA VAL A 124 2.04 10.58 1.48
C VAL A 124 3.53 10.89 1.50
N VAL A 125 4.03 11.51 2.57
CA VAL A 125 5.47 11.77 2.71
C VAL A 125 6.05 10.74 3.67
N ALA A 126 7.08 10.02 3.23
CA ALA A 126 7.85 9.11 4.06
C ALA A 126 9.25 9.69 4.28
N GLU A 127 9.58 9.99 5.53
CA GLU A 127 10.93 10.34 5.96
C GLU A 127 11.59 9.08 6.54
N TYR A 128 12.84 8.81 6.18
CA TYR A 128 13.53 7.60 6.61
C TYR A 128 14.99 7.87 6.98
N SER A 129 15.50 7.14 7.97
CA SER A 129 16.92 7.10 8.32
C SER A 129 17.57 5.82 7.79
N GLN A 130 18.79 5.95 7.27
CA GLN A 130 19.53 4.82 6.69
C GLN A 130 20.95 4.78 7.26
N VAL A 131 21.37 3.60 7.70
CA VAL A 131 22.73 3.30 8.17
C VAL A 131 23.32 2.20 7.30
N GLY A 132 24.25 2.58 6.42
CA GLY A 132 24.77 1.68 5.39
C GLY A 132 23.64 1.24 4.45
N ASP A 133 23.42 -0.05 4.34
CA ASP A 133 22.41 -0.64 3.46
C ASP A 133 21.04 -0.82 4.13
N TYR A 134 20.91 -0.47 5.41
CA TYR A 134 19.71 -0.73 6.22
C TYR A 134 18.93 0.55 6.54
N VAL A 135 17.61 0.49 6.38
CA VAL A 135 16.69 1.55 6.81
C VAL A 135 16.26 1.28 8.25
N GLU A 136 16.63 2.17 9.18
CA GLU A 136 16.40 1.98 10.62
C GLU A 136 14.99 2.45 11.06
N GLU A 137 14.51 3.55 10.49
CA GLU A 137 13.20 4.15 10.81
C GLU A 137 12.53 4.66 9.54
N VAL A 138 11.20 4.54 9.49
CA VAL A 138 10.36 5.25 8.53
C VAL A 138 9.23 5.95 9.29
N ARG A 139 9.12 7.26 9.08
CA ARG A 139 8.02 8.10 9.55
C ARG A 139 7.16 8.50 8.37
N ILE A 140 5.85 8.35 8.51
CA ILE A 140 4.89 8.77 7.48
C ILE A 140 4.10 9.99 7.95
N THR A 141 3.98 10.99 7.08
CA THR A 141 2.95 12.02 7.15
C THR A 141 1.84 11.61 6.20
N ASN A 142 0.71 11.17 6.76
CA ASN A 142 -0.43 10.68 5.98
C ASN A 142 -1.24 11.85 5.36
N VAL A 143 -2.22 11.48 4.53
CA VAL A 143 -3.25 12.40 4.06
C VAL A 143 -4.05 12.99 5.23
N PRO A 144 -4.71 14.16 5.06
CA PRO A 144 -5.54 14.74 6.10
C PRO A 144 -6.58 13.75 6.63
N SER A 145 -6.48 13.44 7.91
CA SER A 145 -7.42 12.57 8.64
C SER A 145 -8.49 13.41 9.34
N PHE A 146 -9.70 12.89 9.47
CA PHE A 146 -10.80 13.58 10.14
C PHE A 146 -11.78 12.60 10.78
N LEU A 147 -12.48 13.10 11.80
CA LEU A 147 -13.60 12.41 12.43
C LEU A 147 -14.88 12.78 11.70
N TYR A 148 -15.61 11.78 11.20
CA TYR A 148 -16.85 11.98 10.46
C TYR A 148 -18.05 12.05 11.41
N ALA A 149 -18.13 11.13 12.38
CA ALA A 149 -19.19 11.08 13.38
C ALA A 149 -18.71 10.34 14.64
N GLU A 150 -19.19 10.80 15.80
CA GLU A 150 -18.94 10.16 17.09
C GLU A 150 -20.22 9.52 17.63
N ALA A 151 -20.06 8.50 18.48
CA ALA A 151 -21.11 7.88 19.27
C ALA A 151 -22.34 7.45 18.44
N LEU A 152 -22.12 6.92 17.24
CA LEU A 152 -23.18 6.29 16.45
C LEU A 152 -23.57 4.97 17.09
N THR A 153 -24.86 4.75 17.27
CA THR A 153 -25.37 3.45 17.73
C THR A 153 -25.80 2.58 16.54
N VAL A 154 -25.49 1.29 16.62
CA VAL A 154 -25.97 0.30 15.65
C VAL A 154 -26.38 -0.99 16.36
N GLU A 155 -27.51 -1.54 15.94
CA GLU A 155 -27.97 -2.85 16.40
C GLU A 155 -27.23 -3.96 15.64
N CYS A 156 -26.38 -4.71 16.35
CA CYS A 156 -25.60 -5.81 15.79
C CYS A 156 -26.22 -7.17 16.16
N PRO A 157 -26.61 -8.00 15.18
CA PRO A 157 -27.08 -9.36 15.45
C PRO A 157 -26.04 -10.15 16.25
N GLY A 158 -26.36 -10.49 17.49
CA GLY A 158 -25.50 -11.29 18.40
C GLY A 158 -24.70 -10.47 19.43
N LEU A 159 -24.51 -9.17 19.22
CA LEU A 159 -23.82 -8.28 20.18
C LEU A 159 -24.75 -7.24 20.83
N GLY A 160 -25.94 -7.01 20.26
CA GLY A 160 -26.87 -5.98 20.73
C GLY A 160 -26.49 -4.59 20.21
N GLU A 161 -26.94 -3.54 20.91
CA GLU A 161 -26.56 -2.16 20.59
C GLU A 161 -25.08 -1.91 20.90
N ILE A 162 -24.33 -1.47 19.90
CA ILE A 162 -22.93 -1.06 20.03
C ILE A 162 -22.77 0.42 19.65
N SER A 163 -21.87 1.11 20.34
CA SER A 163 -21.48 2.49 20.04
C SER A 163 -20.16 2.51 19.27
N VAL A 164 -20.11 3.24 18.16
CA VAL A 164 -18.92 3.35 17.29
C VAL A 164 -18.69 4.79 16.85
N ASP A 165 -17.41 5.12 16.62
CA ASP A 165 -17.00 6.34 15.93
C ASP A 165 -16.60 5.99 14.50
N VAL A 166 -16.85 6.90 13.56
CA VAL A 166 -16.45 6.76 12.16
C VAL A 166 -15.46 7.86 11.85
N ALA A 167 -14.24 7.47 11.48
CA ALA A 167 -13.16 8.37 11.12
C ALA A 167 -12.48 7.92 9.82
N TYR A 168 -11.77 8.85 9.18
CA TYR A 168 -10.92 8.61 8.03
C TYR A 168 -9.49 8.97 8.39
N GLY A 169 -8.54 8.07 8.17
CA GLY A 169 -7.13 8.32 8.40
C GLY A 169 -6.21 7.20 7.95
#